data_AF-A0A0K1QFU7-F1
#
_entry.id   AF-A0A0K1QFU7-F1
#
_cell.length_a   1.000
_cell.length_b   1.000
_cell.length_c   1.000
_cell.angle_alpha   90.00
_cell.angle_beta   90.00
_cell.angle_gamma   90.00
#
_symmetry.space_group_name_H-M   'P 1'
#
loop_
_entity.id
_entity.type
_entity.pdbx_description
1 polymer ?
#
loop_
_entity_poly.entity_id
_entity_poly.type
_entity_poly.pdbx_seq_one_letter_code
_entity_poly.pdbx_strand_id
1 'polypeptide(L)'
;MRHDPQTTPPANVRVVDPVPYAPTPRERVRLFLKKHGRKLWWLHSAYALGLGITVVVFAKKGFDHARWLAFSLGAAWLLVVLFFRLHGSGKAQAPIHTAGTKHKLRFFAMTYALKNLYQGMLFFLLPFYWKSTTFWAPNAWFVVVLGLCALLSTLDIVFDRIVFRFRALAAVFHAVTLFGCLNLVVPALFPETRTLTSLLVATAITTLGFFTIHLESRLLRDKRWLLVLGLSLVGSVSLVYAGRTAIPPVPMYVSHGAVGPIVLPDGRLGMEVSVLDASVIDKLIAITDVVAPGGKGDSLVHVWKHDGNEVHRATENTSHVVEPSAKGTVRLRSALTDRQLPAWLGGHWSVDVETLDGQLVGRVSFTVTE
;
A
#
# COMPACT_ATOMS: atom_id res chain seq x y z
N MET A 1 -40.30 -32.22 -76.79
CA MET A 1 -38.95 -31.68 -76.55
C MET A 1 -39.12 -30.27 -75.99
N ARG A 2 -38.49 -30.00 -74.83
CA ARG A 2 -38.60 -28.75 -74.06
C ARG A 2 -38.06 -27.56 -74.84
N HIS A 3 -38.82 -26.47 -74.90
CA HIS A 3 -38.30 -25.13 -75.16
C HIS A 3 -38.94 -24.17 -74.15
N ASP A 4 -38.09 -23.55 -73.32
CA ASP A 4 -38.45 -22.50 -72.36
C ASP A 4 -38.99 -21.27 -73.09
N PRO A 5 -40.07 -20.63 -72.59
CA PRO A 5 -40.30 -19.22 -72.82
C PRO A 5 -39.50 -18.40 -71.81
N GLN A 6 -38.58 -17.59 -72.34
CA GLN A 6 -37.84 -16.56 -71.64
C GLN A 6 -38.77 -15.68 -70.78
N THR A 7 -38.65 -15.78 -69.46
CA THR A 7 -39.16 -14.74 -68.56
C THR A 7 -38.18 -13.57 -68.58
N THR A 8 -38.45 -12.61 -69.45
CA THR A 8 -37.88 -11.27 -69.35
C THR A 8 -38.25 -10.66 -67.98
N PRO A 9 -37.28 -10.15 -67.21
CA PRO A 9 -37.60 -9.46 -65.96
C PRO A 9 -38.37 -8.16 -66.27
N PRO A 10 -39.31 -7.74 -65.41
CA PRO A 10 -40.08 -6.52 -65.63
C PRO A 10 -39.15 -5.31 -65.74
N ALA A 11 -39.41 -4.47 -66.75
CA ALA A 11 -38.58 -3.35 -67.21
C ALA A 11 -38.43 -2.17 -66.22
N ASN A 12 -38.67 -2.37 -64.92
CA ASN A 12 -38.63 -1.32 -63.90
C ASN A 12 -37.96 -1.73 -62.58
N VAL A 13 -37.08 -2.74 -62.58
CA VAL A 13 -36.18 -2.97 -61.44
C VAL A 13 -34.86 -2.26 -61.72
N ARG A 14 -34.73 -1.00 -61.27
CA ARG A 14 -33.41 -0.40 -61.09
C ARG A 14 -32.70 -1.20 -60.01
N VAL A 15 -31.77 -2.06 -60.41
CA VAL A 15 -30.75 -2.59 -59.49
C VAL A 15 -29.93 -1.39 -59.04
N VAL A 16 -30.26 -0.86 -57.86
CA VAL A 16 -29.44 0.16 -57.21
C VAL A 16 -28.17 -0.57 -56.77
N ASP A 17 -27.02 -0.16 -57.27
CA ASP A 17 -25.73 -0.67 -56.80
C ASP A 17 -25.71 -0.62 -55.26
N PRO A 18 -25.24 -1.67 -54.57
CA PRO A 18 -25.18 -1.65 -53.12
C PRO A 18 -24.36 -0.43 -52.70
N VAL A 19 -25.04 0.55 -52.09
CA VAL A 19 -24.40 1.75 -51.56
C VAL A 19 -23.19 1.28 -50.74
N PRO A 20 -21.96 1.74 -51.04
CA PRO A 20 -20.79 1.30 -50.30
C PRO A 20 -21.07 1.55 -48.82
N TYR A 21 -21.20 0.48 -48.04
CA TYR A 21 -21.44 0.59 -46.62
C TYR A 21 -20.18 1.20 -46.01
N ALA A 22 -20.18 2.53 -45.89
CA ALA A 22 -19.12 3.26 -45.22
C ALA A 22 -19.34 3.07 -43.72
N PRO A 23 -18.53 2.26 -43.02
CA PRO A 23 -18.75 2.01 -41.61
C PRO A 23 -18.69 3.34 -40.88
N THR A 24 -19.70 3.59 -40.05
CA THR A 24 -19.78 4.80 -39.25
C THR A 24 -18.52 4.92 -38.39
N PRO A 25 -18.08 6.13 -38.01
CA PRO A 25 -16.86 6.30 -37.21
C PRO A 25 -16.93 5.49 -35.89
N ARG A 26 -18.13 5.26 -35.34
CA ARG A 26 -18.33 4.38 -34.18
C ARG A 26 -18.07 2.90 -34.48
N GLU A 27 -18.48 2.40 -35.65
CA GLU A 27 -18.24 1.02 -36.06
C GLU A 27 -16.77 0.77 -36.40
N ARG A 28 -16.08 1.74 -37.00
CA ARG A 28 -14.62 1.67 -37.19
C ARG A 28 -13.89 1.59 -35.86
N VAL A 29 -14.27 2.41 -34.88
CA VAL A 29 -13.69 2.35 -33.52
C VAL A 29 -14.00 1.01 -32.84
N ARG A 30 -15.22 0.49 -32.99
CA ARG A 30 -15.61 -0.83 -32.45
C ARG A 30 -14.84 -1.99 -33.08
N LEU A 31 -14.66 -1.97 -34.39
CA LEU A 31 -13.88 -2.97 -35.14
C LEU A 31 -12.40 -2.87 -34.81
N PHE A 32 -11.87 -1.66 -34.65
CA PHE A 32 -10.49 -1.41 -34.24
C PHE A 32 -10.23 -1.93 -32.81
N LEU A 33 -11.14 -1.64 -31.86
CA LEU A 33 -11.10 -2.14 -30.49
C LEU A 33 -11.26 -3.67 -30.41
N LYS A 34 -12.13 -4.27 -31.23
CA LYS A 34 -12.25 -5.74 -31.30
C LYS A 34 -10.97 -6.39 -31.84
N LYS A 35 -10.35 -5.78 -32.85
CA LYS A 35 -9.13 -6.30 -33.51
C LYS A 35 -7.87 -6.11 -32.65
N HIS A 36 -7.79 -5.03 -31.89
CA HIS A 36 -6.61 -4.68 -31.07
C HIS A 36 -6.80 -4.85 -29.57
N GLY A 37 -7.98 -5.28 -29.10
CA GLY A 37 -8.29 -5.37 -27.67
C GLY A 37 -7.30 -6.23 -26.88
N ARG A 38 -6.87 -7.38 -27.44
CA ARG A 38 -5.86 -8.25 -26.80
C ARG A 38 -4.48 -7.60 -26.74
N LYS A 39 -4.09 -6.81 -27.76
CA LYS A 39 -2.83 -6.05 -27.78
C LYS A 39 -2.88 -4.86 -26.81
N LEU A 40 -4.01 -4.15 -26.74
CA LEU A 40 -4.22 -3.05 -25.79
C LEU A 40 -4.18 -3.54 -24.34
N TRP A 41 -4.74 -4.74 -24.08
CA TRP A 41 -4.73 -5.33 -22.75
C TRP A 41 -3.33 -5.80 -22.32
N TRP A 42 -2.56 -6.37 -23.25
CA TRP A 42 -1.14 -6.65 -23.04
C TRP A 42 -0.31 -5.38 -22.86
N LEU A 43 -0.60 -4.32 -23.62
CA LEU A 43 0.08 -3.03 -23.50
C LEU A 43 -0.22 -2.35 -22.17
N HIS A 44 -1.46 -2.42 -21.68
CA HIS A 44 -1.84 -1.90 -20.37
C HIS A 44 -1.17 -2.69 -19.24
N SER A 45 -1.15 -4.02 -19.33
CA SER A 45 -0.45 -4.87 -18.38
C SER A 45 1.06 -4.61 -18.37
N ALA A 46 1.68 -4.45 -19.55
CA ALA A 46 3.10 -4.11 -19.68
C ALA A 46 3.41 -2.69 -19.19
N TYR A 47 2.50 -1.73 -19.41
CA TYR A 47 2.62 -0.37 -18.89
C TYR A 47 2.54 -0.36 -17.36
N ALA A 48 1.56 -1.04 -16.77
CA ALA A 48 1.43 -1.17 -15.33
C ALA A 48 2.64 -1.86 -14.69
N LEU A 49 3.14 -2.92 -15.31
CA LEU A 49 4.37 -3.60 -14.90
C LEU A 49 5.58 -2.65 -15.00
N GLY A 50 5.72 -1.92 -16.10
CA GLY A 50 6.79 -0.96 -16.33
C GLY A 50 6.77 0.20 -15.34
N LEU A 51 5.58 0.69 -14.99
CA LEU A 51 5.39 1.73 -13.96
C LEU A 51 5.78 1.17 -12.58
N GLY A 52 5.35 -0.05 -12.24
CA GLY A 52 5.75 -0.73 -11.01
C GLY A 52 7.26 -0.96 -10.91
N ILE A 53 7.89 -1.43 -11.98
CA ILE A 53 9.36 -1.60 -12.06
C ILE A 53 10.07 -0.26 -11.89
N THR A 54 9.60 0.79 -12.57
CA THR A 54 10.19 2.13 -12.49
C THR A 54 10.13 2.66 -11.07
N VAL A 55 8.99 2.50 -10.39
CA VAL A 55 8.81 2.84 -8.98
C VAL A 55 9.77 2.08 -8.08
N VAL A 56 9.91 0.76 -8.26
CA VAL A 56 10.83 -0.07 -7.46
C VAL A 56 12.28 0.34 -7.68
N VAL A 57 12.68 0.61 -8.93
CA VAL A 57 14.02 1.09 -9.27
C VAL A 57 14.27 2.47 -8.67
N PHE A 58 13.29 3.38 -8.69
CA PHE A 58 13.41 4.70 -8.09
C PHE A 58 13.49 4.64 -6.56
N ALA A 59 12.70 3.75 -5.93
CA ALA A 59 12.76 3.50 -4.50
C ALA A 59 14.10 2.92 -4.04
N LYS A 60 14.83 2.21 -4.93
CA LYS A 60 16.18 1.69 -4.66
C LYS A 60 17.28 2.76 -4.71
N LYS A 61 17.06 3.92 -5.35
CA LYS A 61 18.07 4.99 -5.52
C LYS A 61 18.25 5.90 -4.30
N GLY A 62 17.65 5.56 -3.16
CA GLY A 62 17.81 6.27 -1.90
C GLY A 62 16.54 6.97 -1.44
N PHE A 63 16.42 7.12 -0.12
CA PHE A 63 15.17 7.52 0.50
C PHE A 63 14.70 8.93 0.11
N ASP A 64 15.61 9.88 -0.10
CA ASP A 64 15.25 11.24 -0.51
C ASP A 64 14.42 11.26 -1.81
N HIS A 65 14.70 10.35 -2.75
CA HIS A 65 13.91 10.19 -3.99
C HIS A 65 12.57 9.50 -3.74
N ALA A 66 12.56 8.50 -2.86
CA ALA A 66 11.33 7.81 -2.45
C ALA A 66 10.33 8.77 -1.77
N ARG A 67 10.83 9.74 -0.99
CA ARG A 67 10.01 10.79 -0.37
C ARG A 67 9.33 11.70 -1.39
N TRP A 68 10.08 12.20 -2.38
CA TRP A 68 9.50 13.02 -3.46
C TRP A 68 8.51 12.23 -4.33
N LEU A 69 8.77 10.94 -4.53
CA LEU A 69 7.86 10.05 -5.24
C LEU A 69 6.56 9.82 -4.44
N ALA A 70 6.66 9.57 -3.12
CA ALA A 70 5.51 9.47 -2.23
C ALA A 70 4.70 10.78 -2.20
N PHE A 71 5.37 11.94 -2.15
CA PHE A 71 4.75 13.26 -2.22
C PHE A 71 3.97 13.47 -3.52
N SER A 72 4.63 13.30 -4.67
CA SER A 72 4.01 13.51 -5.99
C SER A 72 2.81 12.58 -6.20
N LEU A 73 2.90 11.32 -5.76
CA LEU A 73 1.81 10.36 -5.87
C LEU A 73 0.65 10.69 -4.91
N GLY A 74 0.94 11.07 -3.67
CA GLY A 74 -0.06 11.53 -2.71
C GLY A 74 -0.77 12.81 -3.17
N ALA A 75 -0.02 13.77 -3.71
CA ALA A 75 -0.55 15.01 -4.28
C ALA A 75 -1.39 14.75 -5.53
N ALA A 76 -0.93 13.89 -6.45
CA ALA A 76 -1.71 13.48 -7.61
C ALA A 76 -3.03 12.83 -7.20
N TRP A 77 -3.02 12.01 -6.14
CA TRP A 77 -4.24 11.41 -5.60
C TRP A 77 -5.19 12.44 -4.99
N LEU A 78 -4.71 13.36 -4.15
CA LEU A 78 -5.53 14.43 -3.57
C LEU A 78 -6.17 15.29 -4.66
N LEU A 79 -5.41 15.62 -5.71
CA LEU A 79 -5.90 16.33 -6.88
C LEU A 79 -6.99 15.54 -7.60
N VAL A 80 -6.81 14.24 -7.79
CA VAL A 80 -7.82 13.40 -8.43
C VAL A 80 -9.07 13.31 -7.58
N VAL A 81 -8.97 13.02 -6.28
CA VAL A 81 -10.14 12.98 -5.38
C VAL A 81 -10.86 14.32 -5.33
N LEU A 82 -10.14 15.43 -5.26
CA LEU A 82 -10.72 16.77 -5.31
C LEU A 82 -11.41 17.01 -6.66
N PHE A 83 -10.78 16.61 -7.77
CA PHE A 83 -11.36 16.70 -9.10
C PHE A 83 -12.64 15.86 -9.23
N PHE A 84 -12.66 14.64 -8.69
CA PHE A 84 -13.84 13.78 -8.62
C PHE A 84 -14.93 14.36 -7.73
N ARG A 85 -14.59 15.00 -6.62
CA ARG A 85 -15.56 15.66 -5.76
C ARG A 85 -16.20 16.85 -6.46
N LEU A 86 -15.39 17.73 -7.04
CA LEU A 86 -15.86 18.95 -7.70
C LEU A 86 -16.65 18.66 -8.99
N HIS A 87 -16.24 17.66 -9.78
CA HIS A 87 -16.85 17.36 -11.08
C HIS A 87 -17.77 16.12 -11.08
N GLY A 88 -17.68 15.26 -10.08
CA GLY A 88 -18.47 14.02 -9.95
C GLY A 88 -19.71 14.15 -9.05
N SER A 89 -19.74 15.14 -8.15
CA SER A 89 -20.84 15.32 -7.18
C SER A 89 -22.13 15.94 -7.76
N GLY A 90 -22.21 16.18 -9.07
CA GLY A 90 -23.34 16.89 -9.66
C GLY A 90 -24.59 16.04 -9.91
N LYS A 91 -24.54 15.08 -10.83
CA LYS A 91 -25.74 14.38 -11.36
C LYS A 91 -25.41 13.02 -12.01
N ALA A 92 -24.38 12.31 -11.52
CA ALA A 92 -23.80 11.16 -12.24
C ALA A 92 -24.46 9.79 -11.97
N GLN A 93 -25.55 9.76 -11.21
CA GLN A 93 -26.39 8.56 -11.00
C GLN A 93 -27.79 8.70 -11.62
N ALA A 94 -27.95 9.61 -12.60
CA ALA A 94 -29.09 9.52 -13.51
C ALA A 94 -28.96 8.24 -14.36
N PRO A 95 -30.06 7.50 -14.61
CA PRO A 95 -30.01 6.20 -15.25
C PRO A 95 -29.24 6.29 -16.58
N ILE A 96 -28.24 5.41 -16.72
CA ILE A 96 -27.31 5.29 -17.86
C ILE A 96 -28.04 5.21 -19.23
N HIS A 97 -29.35 5.01 -19.23
CA HIS A 97 -30.19 4.94 -20.41
C HIS A 97 -30.51 6.30 -21.05
N THR A 98 -30.43 7.44 -20.36
CA THR A 98 -30.83 8.76 -20.91
C THR A 98 -29.71 9.78 -21.12
N ALA A 99 -28.47 9.50 -20.70
CA ALA A 99 -27.36 10.45 -20.83
C ALA A 99 -26.67 10.41 -22.22
N GLY A 100 -26.45 11.58 -22.82
CA GLY A 100 -25.79 11.75 -24.12
C GLY A 100 -24.38 11.12 -24.19
N THR A 101 -23.92 10.77 -25.40
CA THR A 101 -22.68 10.00 -25.61
C THR A 101 -21.44 10.62 -24.96
N LYS A 102 -21.35 11.96 -24.91
CA LYS A 102 -20.23 12.66 -24.24
C LYS A 102 -20.18 12.40 -22.72
N HIS A 103 -21.33 12.26 -22.05
CA HIS A 103 -21.38 11.94 -20.62
C HIS A 103 -20.97 10.49 -20.34
N LYS A 104 -21.39 9.54 -21.19
CA LYS A 104 -20.97 8.14 -21.09
C LYS A 104 -19.46 7.98 -21.28
N LEU A 105 -18.88 8.67 -22.27
CA LEU A 105 -17.45 8.64 -22.52
C LEU A 105 -16.65 9.28 -21.37
N ARG A 106 -17.11 10.44 -20.86
CA ARG A 106 -16.49 11.09 -19.69
C ARG A 106 -16.54 10.20 -18.47
N PHE A 107 -17.69 9.60 -18.16
CA PHE A 107 -17.82 8.66 -17.05
C PHE A 107 -16.86 7.48 -17.20
N PHE A 108 -16.83 6.84 -18.38
CA PHE A 108 -15.93 5.71 -18.63
C PHE A 108 -14.45 6.09 -18.53
N ALA A 109 -14.04 7.20 -19.14
CA ALA A 109 -12.67 7.71 -19.05
C ALA A 109 -12.28 8.02 -17.60
N MET A 110 -13.22 8.57 -16.83
CA MET A 110 -13.02 8.93 -15.43
C MET A 110 -12.90 7.67 -14.56
N THR A 111 -13.79 6.69 -14.70
CA THR A 111 -13.68 5.39 -14.01
C THR A 111 -12.38 4.68 -14.36
N TYR A 112 -11.98 4.70 -15.64
CA TYR A 112 -10.70 4.12 -16.09
C TYR A 112 -9.50 4.82 -15.45
N ALA A 113 -9.48 6.15 -15.40
CA ALA A 113 -8.42 6.92 -14.74
C ALA A 113 -8.34 6.59 -13.24
N LEU A 114 -9.49 6.47 -12.56
CA LEU A 114 -9.54 6.13 -11.14
C LEU A 114 -9.00 4.73 -10.85
N LYS A 115 -9.33 3.75 -11.69
CA LYS A 115 -8.78 2.39 -11.57
C LYS A 115 -7.26 2.37 -11.75
N ASN A 116 -6.75 3.05 -12.78
CA ASN A 116 -5.32 3.16 -13.02
C ASN A 116 -4.60 3.85 -11.85
N LEU A 117 -5.24 4.86 -11.25
CA LEU A 117 -4.70 5.53 -10.07
C LEU A 117 -4.62 4.59 -8.87
N TYR A 118 -5.70 3.90 -8.51
CA TYR A 118 -5.68 2.93 -7.40
C TYR A 118 -4.65 1.83 -7.62
N GLN A 119 -4.59 1.31 -8.84
CA GLN A 119 -3.63 0.30 -9.23
C GLN A 119 -2.20 0.81 -9.02
N GLY A 120 -1.86 1.96 -9.60
CA GLY A 120 -0.54 2.57 -9.46
C GLY A 120 -0.16 2.86 -8.00
N MET A 121 -1.12 3.31 -7.19
CA MET A 121 -0.90 3.56 -5.76
C MET A 121 -0.64 2.29 -4.97
N LEU A 122 -1.46 1.27 -5.16
CA LEU A 122 -1.31 0.00 -4.44
C LEU A 122 0.01 -0.68 -4.79
N PHE A 123 0.40 -0.66 -6.07
CA PHE A 123 1.72 -1.16 -6.49
C PHE A 123 2.87 -0.30 -5.98
N PHE A 124 2.66 1.00 -5.77
CA PHE A 124 3.64 1.86 -5.13
C PHE A 124 3.79 1.58 -3.64
N LEU A 125 2.69 1.35 -2.93
CA LEU A 125 2.67 1.12 -1.49
C LEU A 125 3.26 -0.25 -1.13
N LEU A 126 2.94 -1.28 -1.92
CA LEU A 126 3.25 -2.67 -1.59
C LEU A 126 4.72 -2.91 -1.20
N PRO A 127 5.73 -2.42 -1.95
CA PRO A 127 7.13 -2.65 -1.62
C PRO A 127 7.56 -2.03 -0.29
N PHE A 128 7.02 -0.86 0.09
CA PHE A 128 7.34 -0.22 1.37
C PHE A 128 6.71 -0.99 2.53
N TYR A 129 5.44 -1.33 2.40
CA TYR A 129 4.73 -2.14 3.39
C TYR A 129 5.37 -3.52 3.57
N TRP A 130 5.77 -4.16 2.47
CA TRP A 130 6.46 -5.44 2.49
C TRP A 130 7.78 -5.37 3.24
N LYS A 131 8.59 -4.31 3.03
CA LYS A 131 9.85 -4.11 3.76
C LYS A 131 9.65 -3.83 5.25
N SER A 132 8.62 -3.06 5.61
CA SER A 132 8.31 -2.71 7.00
C SER A 132 7.55 -3.80 7.76
N THR A 133 7.39 -4.98 7.17
CA THR A 133 6.60 -6.08 7.75
C THR A 133 7.48 -7.26 8.07
N THR A 134 7.25 -7.84 9.25
CA THR A 134 7.91 -9.08 9.66
C THR A 134 6.96 -10.24 9.39
N PHE A 135 7.43 -11.27 8.68
CA PHE A 135 6.63 -12.47 8.45
C PHE A 135 6.29 -13.15 9.78
N TRP A 136 5.08 -13.70 9.88
CA TRP A 136 4.58 -14.38 11.09
C TRP A 136 4.41 -13.48 12.32
N ALA A 137 4.38 -12.16 12.13
CA ALA A 137 4.05 -11.20 13.17
C ALA A 137 2.65 -10.60 12.96
N PRO A 138 2.04 -10.00 14.00
CA PRO A 138 0.72 -9.37 13.91
C PRO A 138 0.63 -8.24 12.88
N ASN A 139 1.74 -7.67 12.39
CA ASN A 139 1.72 -6.62 11.37
C ASN A 139 1.56 -7.16 9.93
N ALA A 140 1.65 -8.47 9.71
CA ALA A 140 1.65 -9.06 8.37
C ALA A 140 0.29 -9.03 7.65
N TRP A 141 -0.83 -9.09 8.38
CA TRP A 141 -2.16 -9.13 7.76
C TRP A 141 -2.45 -7.88 6.93
N PHE A 142 -1.96 -6.71 7.35
CA PHE A 142 -2.26 -5.45 6.67
C PHE A 142 -1.66 -5.43 5.26
N VAL A 143 -0.45 -5.97 5.10
CA VAL A 143 0.20 -6.13 3.78
C VAL A 143 -0.56 -7.11 2.91
N VAL A 144 -1.06 -8.20 3.50
CA VAL A 144 -1.92 -9.16 2.78
C VAL A 144 -3.19 -8.48 2.28
N VAL A 145 -3.85 -7.66 3.11
CA VAL A 145 -5.03 -6.88 2.70
C VAL A 145 -4.68 -5.92 1.57
N LEU A 146 -3.57 -5.18 1.66
CA LEU A 146 -3.12 -4.31 0.57
C LEU A 146 -2.79 -5.08 -0.71
N GLY A 147 -2.20 -6.28 -0.59
CA GLY A 147 -1.91 -7.17 -1.71
C GLY A 147 -3.17 -7.70 -2.38
N LEU A 148 -4.18 -8.07 -1.59
CA LEU A 148 -5.51 -8.43 -2.10
C LEU A 148 -6.17 -7.25 -2.79
N CYS A 149 -6.11 -6.04 -2.22
CA CYS A 149 -6.60 -4.84 -2.89
C CYS A 149 -5.86 -4.58 -4.22
N ALA A 150 -4.53 -4.74 -4.24
CA ALA A 150 -3.72 -4.57 -5.44
C ALA A 150 -4.12 -5.57 -6.53
N LEU A 151 -4.30 -6.84 -6.15
CA LEU A 151 -4.77 -7.90 -7.04
C LEU A 151 -6.19 -7.61 -7.55
N LEU A 152 -7.12 -7.24 -6.68
CA LEU A 152 -8.47 -6.87 -7.09
C LEU A 152 -8.47 -5.68 -8.06
N SER A 153 -7.53 -4.74 -7.88
CA SER A 153 -7.38 -3.57 -8.75
C SER A 153 -6.91 -3.91 -10.17
N THR A 154 -6.24 -5.05 -10.40
CA THR A 154 -5.84 -5.48 -11.75
C THR A 154 -6.93 -6.26 -12.48
N LEU A 155 -7.88 -6.83 -11.73
CA LEU A 155 -8.97 -7.62 -12.27
C LEU A 155 -10.15 -6.72 -12.69
N ASP A 156 -9.99 -5.99 -13.80
CA ASP A 156 -10.96 -4.99 -14.30
C ASP A 156 -12.42 -5.45 -14.31
N ILE A 157 -12.66 -6.70 -14.72
CA ILE A 157 -14.00 -7.30 -14.81
C ILE A 157 -14.58 -7.59 -13.41
N VAL A 158 -13.74 -8.04 -12.47
CA VAL A 158 -14.12 -8.35 -11.09
C VAL A 158 -14.34 -7.05 -10.31
N PHE A 159 -13.47 -6.06 -10.52
CA PHE A 159 -13.58 -4.74 -9.91
C PHE A 159 -14.91 -4.06 -10.27
N ASP A 160 -15.29 -4.07 -11.54
CA ASP A 160 -16.58 -3.50 -11.97
C ASP A 160 -17.78 -4.30 -11.49
N ARG A 161 -17.69 -5.64 -11.52
CA ARG A 161 -18.83 -6.51 -11.20
C ARG A 161 -19.08 -6.66 -9.71
N ILE A 162 -18.05 -6.61 -8.86
CA ILE A 162 -18.16 -6.88 -7.42
C ILE A 162 -17.94 -5.60 -6.61
N VAL A 163 -16.82 -4.89 -6.83
CA VAL A 163 -16.48 -3.71 -6.00
C VAL A 163 -17.44 -2.56 -6.26
N PHE A 164 -17.72 -2.21 -7.52
CA PHE A 164 -18.69 -1.14 -7.83
C PHE A 164 -20.15 -1.55 -7.69
N ARG A 165 -20.45 -2.85 -7.60
CA ARG A 165 -21.81 -3.35 -7.35
C ARG A 165 -22.26 -3.11 -5.91
N PHE A 166 -21.34 -3.26 -4.95
CA PHE A 166 -21.62 -3.05 -3.53
C PHE A 166 -20.99 -1.75 -3.05
N ARG A 167 -21.83 -0.73 -2.83
CA ARG A 167 -21.39 0.61 -2.40
C ARG A 167 -20.52 0.57 -1.14
N ALA A 168 -20.81 -0.33 -0.20
CA ALA A 168 -20.00 -0.57 1.00
C ALA A 168 -18.60 -1.11 0.68
N LEU A 169 -18.48 -2.07 -0.25
CA LEU A 169 -17.18 -2.66 -0.59
C LEU A 169 -16.28 -1.66 -1.30
N ALA A 170 -16.82 -0.85 -2.22
CA ALA A 170 -16.09 0.26 -2.82
C ALA A 170 -15.62 1.28 -1.77
N ALA A 171 -16.45 1.56 -0.77
CA ALA A 171 -16.12 2.49 0.30
C ALA A 171 -15.01 1.96 1.22
N VAL A 172 -15.04 0.67 1.58
CA VAL A 172 -13.97 0.00 2.33
C VAL A 172 -12.67 -0.05 1.54
N PHE A 173 -12.73 -0.41 0.25
CA PHE A 173 -11.55 -0.42 -0.62
C PHE A 173 -10.90 0.97 -0.69
N HIS A 174 -11.72 2.02 -0.83
CA HIS A 174 -11.23 3.40 -0.81
C HIS A 174 -10.61 3.77 0.54
N ALA A 175 -11.27 3.44 1.66
CA ALA A 175 -10.76 3.74 3.00
C ALA A 175 -9.41 3.06 3.25
N VAL A 176 -9.28 1.77 2.91
CA VAL A 176 -8.03 1.00 3.09
C VAL A 176 -6.89 1.57 2.24
N THR A 177 -7.16 1.85 0.97
CA THR A 177 -6.14 2.41 0.05
C THR A 177 -5.72 3.81 0.45
N LEU A 178 -6.66 4.66 0.86
CA LEU A 178 -6.40 6.00 1.37
C LEU A 178 -5.59 5.95 2.66
N PHE A 179 -6.03 5.16 3.63
CA PHE A 179 -5.34 4.98 4.90
C PHE A 179 -3.90 4.49 4.69
N GLY A 180 -3.71 3.43 3.90
CA GLY A 180 -2.39 2.88 3.62
C GLY A 180 -1.46 3.91 2.96
N CYS A 181 -2.00 4.74 2.06
CA CYS A 181 -1.27 5.82 1.41
C CYS A 181 -0.86 6.91 2.40
N LEU A 182 -1.80 7.43 3.19
CA LEU A 182 -1.52 8.48 4.17
C LEU A 182 -0.56 8.00 5.26
N ASN A 183 -0.67 6.74 5.70
CA ASN A 183 0.24 6.16 6.66
C ASN A 183 1.69 6.04 6.14
N LEU A 184 1.90 6.03 4.82
CA LEU A 184 3.23 6.17 4.20
C LEU A 184 3.62 7.64 3.98
N VAL A 185 2.69 8.47 3.48
CA VAL A 185 2.98 9.84 3.02
C VAL A 185 3.13 10.82 4.18
N VAL A 186 2.32 10.72 5.22
CA VAL A 186 2.40 11.61 6.40
C VAL A 186 3.78 11.58 7.06
N PRO A 187 4.36 10.41 7.43
CA PRO A 187 5.70 10.38 8.01
C PRO A 187 6.78 10.77 7.00
N ALA A 188 6.55 10.57 5.70
CA ALA A 188 7.45 11.07 4.66
C ALA A 188 7.45 12.61 4.56
N LEU A 189 6.32 13.27 4.84
CA LEU A 189 6.20 14.74 4.87
C LEU A 189 6.68 15.34 6.19
N PHE A 190 6.42 14.64 7.30
CA PHE A 190 6.74 15.09 8.66
C PHE A 190 7.71 14.10 9.33
N PRO A 191 8.96 14.07 8.85
CA PRO A 191 9.97 13.08 9.25
C PRO A 191 10.26 13.05 10.76
N GLU A 192 10.16 14.21 11.42
CA GLU A 192 10.44 14.40 12.85
C GLU A 192 9.25 13.99 13.75
N THR A 193 8.13 13.53 13.18
CA THR A 193 6.96 13.13 13.97
C THR A 193 6.98 11.65 14.31
N ARG A 194 6.47 11.29 15.50
CA ARG A 194 6.28 9.90 15.90
C ARG A 194 5.40 9.15 14.90
N THR A 195 5.74 7.90 14.58
CA THR A 195 4.93 7.07 13.66
C THR A 195 3.53 6.85 14.18
N LEU A 196 3.35 6.71 15.50
CA LEU A 196 2.02 6.63 16.10
C LEU A 196 1.17 7.87 15.76
N THR A 197 1.73 9.07 15.93
CA THR A 197 1.01 10.32 15.60
C THR A 197 0.66 10.36 14.12
N SER A 198 1.60 9.98 13.25
CA SER A 198 1.36 9.89 11.80
C SER A 198 0.24 8.91 11.45
N LEU A 199 0.20 7.74 12.09
CA LEU A 199 -0.83 6.71 11.95
C LEU A 199 -2.22 7.24 12.35
N LEU A 200 -2.31 7.94 13.49
CA LEU A 200 -3.57 8.51 13.96
C LEU A 200 -4.05 9.67 13.07
N VAL A 201 -3.14 10.51 12.59
CA VAL A 201 -3.45 11.58 11.62
C VAL A 201 -3.93 10.99 10.29
N ALA A 202 -3.27 9.96 9.79
CA ALA A 202 -3.70 9.23 8.59
C ALA A 202 -5.11 8.65 8.76
N THR A 203 -5.41 8.08 9.93
CA THR A 203 -6.74 7.58 10.28
C THR A 203 -7.79 8.69 10.30
N ALA A 204 -7.47 9.82 10.92
CA ALA A 204 -8.37 10.97 11.01
C ALA A 204 -8.69 11.54 9.63
N ILE A 205 -7.67 11.79 8.80
CA ILE A 205 -7.84 12.30 7.44
C ILE A 205 -8.61 11.29 6.58
N THR A 206 -8.35 9.99 6.71
CA THR A 206 -9.10 8.95 5.98
C THR A 206 -10.57 8.96 6.36
N THR A 207 -10.87 9.04 7.67
CA THR A 207 -12.24 9.08 8.17
C THR A 207 -12.97 10.32 7.66
N LEU A 208 -12.34 11.48 7.73
CA LEU A 208 -12.90 12.73 7.18
C LEU A 208 -13.10 12.63 5.66
N GLY A 209 -12.14 12.09 4.92
CA GLY A 209 -12.22 11.88 3.48
C GLY A 209 -13.37 10.95 3.10
N PHE A 210 -13.54 9.86 3.85
CA PHE A 210 -14.64 8.91 3.67
C PHE A 210 -15.99 9.59 3.79
N PHE A 211 -16.24 10.33 4.88
CA PHE A 211 -17.50 11.05 5.09
C PHE A 211 -17.71 12.16 4.05
N THR A 212 -16.65 12.87 3.68
CA THR A 212 -16.70 13.96 2.68
C THR A 212 -17.07 13.48 1.28
N ILE A 213 -16.71 12.25 0.92
CA ILE A 213 -17.02 11.66 -0.39
C ILE A 213 -18.44 11.09 -0.42
N HIS A 214 -18.90 10.51 0.70
CA HIS A 214 -20.17 9.78 0.73
C HIS A 214 -21.37 10.63 1.16
N LEU A 215 -21.16 11.73 1.89
CA LEU A 215 -22.23 12.63 2.33
C LEU A 215 -22.32 13.88 1.44
N GLU A 216 -23.55 14.26 1.09
CA GLU A 216 -23.82 15.54 0.47
C GLU A 216 -23.50 16.69 1.43
N SER A 217 -23.01 17.82 0.90
CA SER A 217 -22.64 19.01 1.68
C SER A 217 -23.80 19.59 2.51
N ARG A 218 -25.05 19.31 2.13
CA ARG A 218 -26.24 19.69 2.91
C ARG A 218 -26.41 18.85 4.17
N LEU A 219 -26.11 17.56 4.13
CA LEU A 219 -26.19 16.66 5.28
C LEU A 219 -25.09 16.98 6.31
N LEU A 220 -23.92 17.45 5.87
CA LEU A 220 -22.84 17.93 6.74
C LEU A 220 -23.21 19.17 7.59
N ARG A 221 -24.33 19.83 7.29
CA ARG A 221 -24.85 20.97 8.06
C ARG A 221 -25.81 20.54 9.18
N ASP A 222 -26.23 19.28 9.20
CA ASP A 222 -27.08 18.71 10.26
C ASP A 222 -26.22 18.28 11.45
N LYS A 223 -26.60 18.74 12.65
CA LYS A 223 -25.93 18.39 13.91
C LYS A 223 -25.86 16.88 14.14
N ARG A 224 -26.85 16.11 13.67
CA ARG A 224 -26.86 14.64 13.82
C ARG A 224 -25.73 13.98 13.03
N TRP A 225 -25.52 14.42 11.79
CA TRP A 225 -24.44 13.90 10.94
C TRP A 225 -23.06 14.36 11.41
N LEU A 226 -22.96 15.56 11.98
CA LEU A 226 -21.73 16.00 12.66
C LEU A 226 -21.42 15.14 13.88
N LEU A 227 -22.44 14.73 14.65
CA LEU A 227 -22.27 13.82 15.78
C LEU A 227 -21.83 12.42 15.31
N VAL A 228 -22.44 11.88 14.25
CA VAL A 228 -22.01 10.60 13.65
C VAL A 228 -20.57 10.67 13.15
N LEU A 229 -20.18 11.77 12.49
CA LEU A 229 -18.81 11.99 12.03
C LEU A 229 -17.85 12.05 13.23
N GLY A 230 -18.20 12.79 14.29
CA GLY A 230 -17.40 12.90 15.51
C GLY A 230 -17.22 11.54 16.19
N LEU A 231 -18.31 10.77 16.36
CA LEU A 231 -18.25 9.42 16.91
C LEU A 231 -17.43 8.47 16.04
N SER A 232 -17.57 8.56 14.72
CA SER A 232 -16.81 7.72 13.79
C SER A 232 -15.33 8.06 13.81
N LEU A 233 -14.99 9.34 13.95
CA LEU A 233 -13.61 9.81 14.08
C LEU A 233 -12.97 9.32 15.38
N VAL A 234 -13.65 9.50 16.51
CA VAL A 234 -13.17 9.00 17.80
C VAL A 234 -13.06 7.47 17.75
N GLY A 235 -14.10 6.78 17.28
CA GLY A 235 -14.13 5.32 17.17
C GLY A 235 -13.01 4.77 16.28
N SER A 236 -12.76 5.36 15.10
CA SER A 236 -11.72 4.88 14.19
C SER A 236 -10.32 5.14 14.74
N VAL A 237 -10.07 6.31 15.31
CA VAL A 237 -8.80 6.65 15.96
C VAL A 237 -8.52 5.74 17.15
N SER A 238 -9.52 5.52 18.02
CA SER A 238 -9.40 4.60 19.16
C SER A 238 -9.15 3.15 18.72
N LEU A 239 -9.85 2.69 17.67
CA LEU A 239 -9.67 1.34 17.13
C LEU A 239 -8.25 1.16 16.57
N VAL A 240 -7.76 2.13 15.79
CA VAL A 240 -6.40 2.07 15.23
C VAL A 240 -5.34 2.19 16.32
N TYR A 241 -5.56 3.03 17.34
CA TYR A 241 -4.66 3.13 18.49
C TYR A 241 -4.56 1.80 19.27
N ALA A 242 -5.68 1.10 19.47
CA ALA A 242 -5.69 -0.22 20.10
C ALA A 242 -5.02 -1.28 19.20
N GLY A 243 -5.24 -1.21 17.89
CA GLY A 243 -4.67 -2.11 16.88
C GLY A 243 -3.28 -1.71 16.36
N ARG A 244 -2.61 -0.72 16.96
CA ARG A 244 -1.38 -0.11 16.41
C ARG A 244 -0.26 -1.11 16.15
N THR A 245 -0.14 -2.13 17.01
CA THR A 245 0.89 -3.18 16.92
C THR A 245 0.67 -4.10 15.70
N ALA A 246 -0.56 -4.13 15.18
CA ALA A 246 -0.94 -4.90 14.02
C ALA A 246 -0.75 -4.13 12.70
N ILE A 247 -0.29 -2.88 12.74
CA ILE A 247 -0.03 -2.05 11.56
C ILE A 247 1.47 -1.76 11.49
N PRO A 248 2.14 -2.08 10.37
CA PRO A 248 3.58 -1.87 10.25
C PRO A 248 3.92 -0.37 10.29
N PRO A 249 5.02 0.01 10.96
CA PRO A 249 5.47 1.41 11.07
C PRO A 249 6.20 1.83 9.78
N VAL A 250 5.44 2.02 8.71
CA VAL A 250 5.97 2.42 7.39
C VAL A 250 6.45 3.87 7.43
N PRO A 251 7.57 4.23 6.76
CA PRO A 251 8.47 3.40 5.93
C PRO A 251 9.69 2.84 6.67
N MET A 252 9.61 2.61 7.99
CA MET A 252 10.74 2.09 8.76
C MET A 252 10.92 0.59 8.55
N TYR A 253 12.16 0.12 8.42
CA TYR A 253 12.48 -1.30 8.34
C TYR A 253 13.92 -1.59 8.78
N VAL A 254 14.15 -2.81 9.26
CA VAL A 254 15.51 -3.29 9.56
C VAL A 254 16.20 -3.64 8.24
N SER A 255 17.26 -2.91 7.89
CA SER A 255 18.07 -3.16 6.68
C SER A 255 19.13 -4.22 6.86
N HIS A 256 19.72 -4.27 8.05
CA HIS A 256 20.71 -5.25 8.44
C HIS A 256 20.53 -5.54 9.92
N GLY A 257 20.70 -6.78 10.34
CA GLY A 257 20.52 -7.18 11.72
C GLY A 257 21.31 -8.45 11.97
N ALA A 258 22.18 -8.40 12.96
CA ALA A 258 23.09 -9.49 13.28
C ALA A 258 23.17 -9.66 14.80
N VAL A 259 23.40 -10.89 15.22
CA VAL A 259 23.64 -11.26 16.62
C VAL A 259 24.94 -12.05 16.69
N GLY A 260 25.74 -11.74 17.71
CA GLY A 260 26.99 -12.45 17.96
C GLY A 260 27.57 -12.14 19.34
N PRO A 261 28.54 -12.95 19.80
CA PRO A 261 29.15 -12.79 21.11
C PRO A 261 30.24 -11.71 21.15
N ILE A 262 30.83 -11.36 19.99
CA ILE A 262 31.98 -10.46 19.88
C ILE A 262 31.64 -9.29 18.95
N VAL A 263 32.05 -8.08 19.33
CA VAL A 263 32.00 -6.87 18.49
C VAL A 263 33.43 -6.48 18.11
N LEU A 264 33.71 -6.27 16.82
CA LEU A 264 34.99 -5.77 16.33
C LEU A 264 35.21 -4.30 16.75
N PRO A 265 36.47 -3.82 16.74
CA PRO A 265 36.81 -2.42 17.00
C PRO A 265 36.11 -1.40 16.08
N ASP A 266 35.61 -1.84 14.91
CA ASP A 266 34.89 -1.01 13.93
C ASP A 266 33.36 -0.93 14.19
N GLY A 267 32.88 -1.54 15.28
CA GLY A 267 31.47 -1.55 15.67
C GLY A 267 30.60 -2.56 14.91
N ARG A 268 31.18 -3.46 14.10
CA ARG A 268 30.49 -4.59 13.47
C ARG A 268 30.61 -5.85 14.35
N LEU A 269 29.77 -6.85 14.13
CA LEU A 269 29.90 -8.13 14.84
C LEU A 269 31.04 -8.99 14.28
N GLY A 270 31.75 -9.66 15.19
CA GLY A 270 32.80 -10.67 15.00
C GLY A 270 32.40 -11.79 14.08
N MET A 271 31.20 -12.27 14.31
CA MET A 271 30.53 -13.29 13.54
C MET A 271 29.05 -12.93 13.52
N GLU A 272 28.45 -12.97 12.34
CA GLU A 272 27.01 -12.96 12.16
C GLU A 272 26.55 -14.41 12.20
N VAL A 273 25.90 -14.81 13.29
CA VAL A 273 25.63 -16.23 13.53
C VAL A 273 24.12 -16.46 13.60
N SER A 274 23.61 -17.28 12.70
CA SER A 274 22.22 -17.75 12.72
C SER A 274 22.02 -18.96 13.64
N VAL A 275 23.10 -19.67 13.98
CA VAL A 275 23.13 -20.82 14.90
C VAL A 275 24.33 -20.73 15.84
N LEU A 276 24.13 -20.42 17.12
CA LEU A 276 25.21 -20.32 18.12
C LEU A 276 25.21 -21.57 19.02
N ASP A 277 26.40 -22.02 19.42
CA ASP A 277 26.58 -23.02 20.45
C ASP A 277 26.49 -22.36 21.85
N ALA A 278 25.72 -22.96 22.76
CA ALA A 278 25.49 -22.42 24.11
C ALA A 278 26.79 -22.27 24.91
N SER A 279 27.80 -23.09 24.66
CA SER A 279 29.08 -23.09 25.38
C SER A 279 29.93 -21.84 25.16
N VAL A 280 29.64 -21.04 24.12
CA VAL A 280 30.40 -19.83 23.73
C VAL A 280 29.68 -18.54 24.18
N ILE A 281 28.53 -18.67 24.85
CA ILE A 281 27.66 -17.54 25.19
C ILE A 281 27.90 -17.06 26.62
N ASP A 282 28.88 -16.17 26.80
CA ASP A 282 29.00 -15.34 28.02
C ASP A 282 28.24 -14.01 27.88
N LYS A 283 27.98 -13.59 26.63
CA LYS A 283 27.28 -12.35 26.30
C LYS A 283 26.70 -12.45 24.91
N LEU A 284 25.46 -12.00 24.72
CA LEU A 284 24.87 -11.84 23.39
C LEU A 284 24.76 -10.36 23.06
N ILE A 285 25.29 -9.96 21.91
CA ILE A 285 25.18 -8.58 21.42
C ILE A 285 24.40 -8.62 20.11
N ALA A 286 23.34 -7.82 20.05
CA ALA A 286 22.57 -7.58 18.84
C ALA A 286 22.89 -6.20 18.28
N ILE A 287 23.18 -6.15 16.99
CA ILE A 287 23.35 -4.90 16.24
C ILE A 287 22.33 -4.90 15.11
N THR A 288 21.52 -3.85 15.03
CA THR A 288 20.56 -3.66 13.94
C THR A 288 20.70 -2.28 13.31
N ASP A 289 20.69 -2.23 11.99
CA ASP A 289 20.65 -1.00 11.20
C ASP A 289 19.22 -0.79 10.70
N VAL A 290 18.54 0.18 11.30
CA VAL A 290 17.17 0.52 10.98
C VAL A 290 17.16 1.69 10.02
N VAL A 291 16.52 1.52 8.87
CA VAL A 291 16.21 2.65 8.00
C VAL A 291 15.03 3.37 8.63
N ALA A 292 15.30 4.56 9.20
CA ALA A 292 14.33 5.40 9.89
C ALA A 292 14.33 6.76 9.18
N PRO A 293 13.62 6.85 8.06
CA PRO A 293 14.01 7.83 7.06
C PRO A 293 13.37 9.21 7.27
N GLY A 294 12.78 9.41 8.45
CA GLY A 294 12.51 10.72 9.02
C GLY A 294 13.41 11.12 10.18
N GLY A 295 14.25 10.21 10.70
CA GLY A 295 15.32 10.48 11.65
C GLY A 295 14.92 11.29 12.90
N LYS A 296 14.85 10.63 14.06
CA LYS A 296 14.70 11.16 15.44
C LYS A 296 13.29 11.30 16.00
N GLY A 297 12.24 11.24 15.18
CA GLY A 297 10.85 11.32 15.68
C GLY A 297 10.43 10.14 16.55
N ASP A 298 10.92 8.94 16.22
CA ASP A 298 10.67 7.71 16.98
C ASP A 298 11.94 7.18 17.65
N SER A 299 11.71 6.70 18.86
CA SER A 299 12.67 5.99 19.69
C SER A 299 12.47 4.49 19.49
N LEU A 300 13.56 3.78 19.23
CA LEU A 300 13.54 2.36 18.91
C LEU A 300 14.22 1.56 20.03
N VAL A 301 13.67 0.38 20.30
CA VAL A 301 14.17 -0.52 21.35
C VAL A 301 14.32 -1.94 20.84
N HIS A 302 15.32 -2.65 21.35
CA HIS A 302 15.45 -4.09 21.17
C HIS A 302 14.67 -4.86 22.23
N VAL A 303 13.87 -5.82 21.79
CA VAL A 303 13.11 -6.74 22.63
C VAL A 303 13.60 -8.14 22.36
N TRP A 304 14.29 -8.72 23.34
CA TRP A 304 14.81 -10.07 23.29
C TRP A 304 13.73 -11.06 23.69
N LYS A 305 13.50 -12.04 22.82
CA LYS A 305 12.54 -13.11 23.03
C LYS A 305 13.23 -14.46 22.91
N HIS A 306 12.87 -15.38 23.81
CA HIS A 306 13.30 -16.77 23.82
C HIS A 306 12.06 -17.66 23.79
N ASP A 307 11.97 -18.52 22.78
CA ASP A 307 10.80 -19.34 22.46
C ASP A 307 9.46 -18.56 22.47
N GLY A 308 9.54 -17.31 21.99
CA GLY A 308 8.39 -16.39 21.90
C GLY A 308 8.09 -15.58 23.17
N ASN A 309 8.73 -15.89 24.30
CA ASN A 309 8.56 -15.15 25.56
C ASN A 309 9.57 -14.00 25.66
N GLU A 310 9.11 -12.81 26.09
CA GLU A 310 9.98 -11.65 26.31
C GLU A 310 10.88 -11.88 27.52
N VAL A 311 12.19 -11.94 27.29
CA VAL A 311 13.23 -12.12 28.32
C VAL A 311 13.78 -10.78 28.77
N HIS A 312 14.01 -9.87 27.83
CA HIS A 312 14.59 -8.57 28.12
C HIS A 312 14.14 -7.51 27.13
N ARG A 313 13.82 -6.31 27.64
CA ARG A 313 13.56 -5.12 26.83
C ARG A 313 14.63 -4.08 27.14
N ALA A 314 15.41 -3.74 26.11
CA ALA A 314 16.39 -2.68 26.21
C ALA A 314 15.70 -1.31 26.28
N THR A 315 16.34 -0.35 26.93
CA THR A 315 15.88 1.04 26.97
C THR A 315 16.45 1.82 25.79
N GLU A 316 15.84 2.94 25.43
CA GLU A 316 16.31 3.82 24.36
C GLU A 316 17.79 4.23 24.56
N ASN A 317 18.14 4.64 25.78
CA ASN A 317 19.51 5.05 26.15
C ASN A 317 20.54 3.92 26.00
N THR A 318 20.12 2.67 26.12
CA THR A 318 21.02 1.51 26.01
C THR A 318 21.08 0.95 24.60
N SER A 319 20.08 1.28 23.76
CA SER A 319 19.95 0.77 22.39
C SER A 319 20.60 1.68 21.36
N HIS A 320 20.65 3.00 21.56
CA HIS A 320 21.16 3.91 20.53
C HIS A 320 22.70 3.96 20.47
N VAL A 321 23.27 3.71 19.28
CA VAL A 321 24.68 4.02 19.00
C VAL A 321 24.77 5.44 18.44
N VAL A 322 25.67 6.26 19.01
CA VAL A 322 25.79 7.71 18.72
C VAL A 322 26.24 8.00 17.28
N GLU A 323 26.83 7.04 16.58
CA GLU A 323 27.30 7.21 15.21
C GLU A 323 26.29 6.69 14.17
N PRO A 324 25.71 7.57 13.33
CA PRO A 324 24.86 7.14 12.22
C PRO A 324 25.71 6.41 11.17
N SER A 325 25.34 5.18 10.82
CA SER A 325 26.07 4.41 9.79
C SER A 325 25.87 4.97 8.37
N ALA A 326 24.75 5.67 8.13
CA ALA A 326 24.45 6.40 6.89
C ALA A 326 23.34 7.44 7.13
N LYS A 327 23.15 8.37 6.18
CA LYS A 327 22.05 9.36 6.23
C LYS A 327 20.70 8.64 6.21
N GLY A 328 19.89 8.82 7.26
CA GLY A 328 18.56 8.21 7.39
C GLY A 328 18.55 6.77 7.92
N THR A 329 19.69 6.28 8.44
CA THR A 329 19.76 5.03 9.19
C THR A 329 20.14 5.27 10.64
N VAL A 330 19.55 4.48 11.53
CA VAL A 330 19.81 4.48 12.97
C VAL A 330 20.36 3.10 13.32
N ARG A 331 21.58 3.07 13.89
CA ARG A 331 22.18 1.84 14.39
C ARG A 331 21.78 1.64 15.84
N LEU A 332 21.15 0.51 16.12
CA LEU A 332 20.82 0.06 17.46
C LEU A 332 21.76 -1.05 17.89
N ARG A 333 22.18 -1.01 19.16
CA ARG A 333 22.99 -2.04 19.81
C ARG A 333 22.44 -2.33 21.19
N SER A 334 22.12 -3.58 21.48
CA SER A 334 21.82 -4.01 22.85
C SER A 334 22.62 -5.26 23.19
N ALA A 335 22.81 -5.52 24.48
CA ALA A 335 23.46 -6.74 24.94
C ALA A 335 22.68 -7.41 26.06
N LEU A 336 22.62 -8.73 26.03
CA LEU A 336 22.26 -9.59 27.17
C LEU A 336 23.55 -10.04 27.85
N THR A 337 23.63 -9.84 29.16
CA THR A 337 24.73 -10.32 30.02
C THR A 337 24.21 -11.35 31.01
N ASP A 338 25.10 -12.11 31.67
CA ASP A 338 24.80 -13.23 32.58
C ASP A 338 23.60 -13.04 33.52
N ARG A 339 23.38 -11.83 34.04
CA ARG A 339 22.26 -11.54 34.95
C ARG A 339 20.88 -11.58 34.29
N GLN A 340 20.83 -11.49 32.97
CA GLN A 340 19.63 -11.40 32.14
C GLN A 340 19.43 -12.65 31.28
N LEU A 341 20.42 -13.54 31.26
CA LEU A 341 20.34 -14.79 30.53
C LEU A 341 19.49 -15.81 31.32
N PRO A 342 18.55 -16.51 30.66
CA PRO A 342 17.79 -17.58 31.29
C PRO A 342 18.70 -18.77 31.60
N ALA A 343 18.27 -19.61 32.55
CA ALA A 343 19.03 -20.79 32.97
C ALA A 343 19.22 -21.84 31.86
N TRP A 344 18.33 -21.85 30.86
CA TRP A 344 18.44 -22.68 29.67
C TRP A 344 18.52 -21.79 28.43
N LEU A 345 19.62 -21.92 27.68
CA LEU A 345 19.92 -21.07 26.53
C LEU A 345 19.50 -21.71 25.19
N GLY A 346 19.32 -23.03 25.15
CA GLY A 346 18.94 -23.74 23.92
C GLY A 346 17.59 -23.27 23.38
N GLY A 347 17.37 -23.36 22.07
CA GLY A 347 16.09 -23.07 21.44
C GLY A 347 16.09 -21.83 20.53
N HIS A 348 14.90 -21.32 20.23
CA HIS A 348 14.72 -20.25 19.26
C HIS A 348 14.77 -18.89 19.92
N TRP A 349 15.62 -18.03 19.39
CA TRP A 349 15.79 -16.68 19.86
C TRP A 349 15.41 -15.67 18.78
N SER A 350 14.86 -14.55 19.22
CA SER A 350 14.62 -13.41 18.34
C SER A 350 14.84 -12.09 19.03
N VAL A 351 15.40 -11.14 18.30
CA VAL A 351 15.51 -9.74 18.69
C VAL A 351 14.54 -8.95 17.82
N ASP A 352 13.47 -8.48 18.46
CA ASP A 352 12.47 -7.62 17.84
C ASP A 352 12.90 -6.16 17.99
N VAL A 353 12.91 -5.44 16.89
CA VAL A 353 13.05 -3.99 16.88
C VAL A 353 11.66 -3.39 16.92
N GLU A 354 11.30 -2.78 18.05
CA GLU A 354 9.99 -2.16 18.27
C GLU A 354 10.15 -0.64 18.44
N THR A 355 9.14 0.12 18.00
CA THR A 355 8.97 1.52 18.43
C THR A 355 8.57 1.54 19.91
N LEU A 356 8.81 2.67 20.62
CA LEU A 356 8.32 2.82 22.00
C LEU A 356 6.80 2.61 22.14
N ASP A 357 6.04 2.86 21.08
CA ASP A 357 4.59 2.66 21.06
C ASP A 357 4.19 1.19 20.78
N GLY A 358 5.15 0.28 20.61
CA GLY A 358 4.95 -1.16 20.45
C GLY A 358 4.74 -1.65 19.02
N GLN A 359 5.06 -0.82 18.01
CA GLN A 359 4.99 -1.26 16.62
C GLN A 359 6.27 -2.00 16.23
N LEU A 360 6.12 -3.22 15.69
CA LEU A 360 7.25 -4.03 15.24
C LEU A 360 7.80 -3.49 13.90
N VAL A 361 9.06 -3.08 13.89
CA VAL A 361 9.80 -2.58 12.72
C VAL A 361 10.50 -3.71 11.97
N GLY A 362 11.02 -4.70 12.71
CA GLY A 362 11.71 -5.86 12.15
C GLY A 362 12.12 -6.86 13.22
N ARG A 363 12.51 -8.07 12.79
CA ARG A 363 12.95 -9.16 13.67
C ARG A 363 14.22 -9.78 13.12
N VAL A 364 15.19 -9.99 14.01
CA VAL A 364 16.36 -10.84 13.77
C VAL A 364 16.15 -12.14 14.52
N SER A 365 16.19 -13.28 13.84
CA SER A 365 16.01 -14.59 14.49
C SER A 365 17.29 -15.40 14.40
N PHE A 366 17.62 -16.11 15.47
CA PHE A 366 18.75 -17.04 15.55
C PHE A 366 18.37 -18.22 16.43
N THR A 367 19.08 -19.33 16.28
CA THR A 367 18.86 -20.53 17.13
C THR A 367 20.11 -20.75 17.97
N VAL A 368 19.92 -21.14 19.22
CA VAL A 368 21.02 -21.57 20.08
C VAL A 368 20.93 -23.08 20.22
N THR A 369 21.99 -23.77 19.81
CA THR A 369 22.16 -25.22 19.95
C THR A 369 23.04 -25.53 21.16
N GLU A 370 22.84 -26.71 21.75
CA GLU A 370 23.67 -27.19 22.86
C GLU A 370 25.05 -27.67 22.42
#